data_AF-A0A1V5B345-F1
#
_entry.id   AF-A0A1V5B345-F1
#
_cell.length_a   1.000
_cell.length_b   1.000
_cell.length_c   1.000
_cell.angle_alpha   90.00
_cell.angle_beta   90.00
_cell.angle_gamma   90.00
#
_symmetry.space_group_name_H-M   'P 1'
#
loop_
_entity.id
_entity.type
_entity.pdbx_description
1 polymer ?
#
loop_
_entity_poly.entity_id
_entity_poly.type
_entity_poly.pdbx_seq_one_letter_code
_entity_poly.pdbx_strand_id
1 'polypeptide(L)'
;MYEEALEYIKSCEDGVLQSDLWKCLDIDSRKCSRIVMKLLKDDLITREPESVDGVRTYRLRCVGVLPSAGRFGQLLVGGSFEPCAGCINECVPEHCPELSEWIFAIVLAENSDLGLQQPIKKVTAANLQQ
;
A
#
# COMPACT_ATOMS: atom_id res chain seq x y z
N MET A 1 18.39 15.60 6.16
CA MET A 1 18.65 14.97 7.47
C MET A 1 17.40 14.52 8.21
N TYR A 2 16.60 15.38 8.86
CA TYR A 2 15.36 14.90 9.53
C TYR A 2 14.31 14.46 8.51
N GLU A 3 14.11 15.27 7.47
CA GLU A 3 13.23 14.96 6.34
C GLU A 3 13.68 13.70 5.61
N GLU A 4 14.98 13.60 5.31
CA GLU A 4 15.59 12.43 4.67
C GLU A 4 15.41 11.12 5.47
N ALA A 5 15.57 11.16 6.80
CA ALA A 5 15.28 10.01 7.64
C ALA A 5 13.80 9.64 7.62
N LEU A 6 12.91 10.65 7.61
CA LEU A 6 11.47 10.44 7.52
C LEU A 6 11.07 9.87 6.15
N GLU A 7 11.62 10.39 5.05
CA GLU A 7 11.40 9.89 3.69
C GLU A 7 11.87 8.44 3.55
N TYR A 8 13.03 8.11 4.12
CA TYR A 8 13.51 6.74 4.15
C TYR A 8 12.59 5.80 4.94
N ILE A 9 12.08 6.25 6.10
CA ILE A 9 11.10 5.46 6.86
C ILE A 9 9.79 5.31 6.06
N LYS A 10 9.36 6.33 5.32
CA LYS A 10 8.16 6.28 4.47
C LYS A 10 8.29 5.33 3.29
N SER A 11 9.48 5.21 2.70
CA SER A 11 9.71 4.30 1.57
C SER A 11 9.75 2.82 1.99
N CYS A 12 9.86 2.53 3.29
CA CYS A 12 9.84 1.18 3.84
C CYS A 12 8.43 0.82 4.33
N GLU A 13 7.64 0.11 3.52
CA GLU A 13 6.25 -0.26 3.88
C GLU A 13 6.15 -1.08 5.18
N ASP A 14 7.05 -2.04 5.37
CA ASP A 14 7.12 -2.86 6.58
C ASP A 14 7.81 -2.13 7.76
N GLY A 15 8.21 -0.88 7.58
CA GLY A 15 9.03 -0.13 8.52
C GLY A 15 10.50 -0.54 8.51
N VAL A 16 11.30 0.20 9.29
CA VAL A 16 12.76 0.03 9.36
C VAL A 16 13.20 -0.24 10.79
N LEU A 17 14.17 -1.14 10.97
CA LEU A 17 14.79 -1.35 12.26
C LEU A 17 15.68 -0.17 12.63
N GLN A 18 15.55 0.35 13.84
CA GLN A 18 16.40 1.43 14.34
C GLN A 18 17.90 1.06 14.33
N SER A 19 18.21 -0.24 14.48
CA SER A 19 19.57 -0.79 14.38
C SER A 19 20.17 -0.75 12.98
N ASP A 20 19.36 -0.55 11.94
CA ASP A 20 19.79 -0.50 10.55
C ASP A 20 19.63 0.89 9.94
N LEU A 21 18.68 1.70 10.45
CA LEU A 21 18.42 3.06 9.97
C LEU A 21 19.69 3.93 9.91
N TRP A 22 20.56 3.85 10.92
CA TRP A 22 21.80 4.63 10.95
C TRP A 22 22.81 4.17 9.90
N LYS A 23 22.82 2.88 9.54
CA LYS A 23 23.66 2.33 8.47
C LYS A 23 23.15 2.80 7.10
N CYS A 24 21.83 2.78 6.92
CA CYS A 24 21.18 3.21 5.68
C CYS A 24 21.37 4.70 5.40
N LEU A 25 21.40 5.52 6.46
CA LEU A 25 21.58 6.98 6.36
C LEU A 25 23.06 7.41 6.44
N ASP A 26 24.00 6.47 6.58
CA ASP A 26 25.44 6.73 6.78
C ASP A 26 25.71 7.75 7.91
N ILE A 27 25.09 7.54 9.08
CA ILE A 27 25.22 8.43 10.26
C ILE A 27 25.61 7.68 11.53
N ASP A 28 26.15 8.41 12.52
CA ASP A 28 26.40 7.88 13.87
C ASP A 28 25.09 7.50 14.58
N SER A 29 25.12 6.39 15.32
CA SER A 29 23.96 5.85 16.04
C SER A 29 23.35 6.82 17.06
N ARG A 30 24.15 7.68 17.70
CA ARG A 30 23.65 8.73 18.61
C ARG A 30 22.88 9.79 17.85
N LYS A 31 23.33 10.15 16.64
CA LYS A 31 22.63 11.11 15.78
C LYS A 31 21.30 10.52 15.29
N CYS A 32 21.31 9.26 14.87
CA CYS A 32 20.09 8.52 14.53
C CYS A 32 19.09 8.50 15.68
N SER A 33 19.53 8.18 16.90
CA SER A 33 18.66 8.17 18.09
C SER A 33 18.01 9.54 18.35
N ARG A 34 18.75 10.64 18.19
CA ARG A 34 18.21 12.00 18.32
C ARG A 34 17.16 12.33 17.25
N ILE A 35 17.39 11.89 16.01
CA ILE A 35 16.43 12.07 14.91
C ILE A 35 15.15 11.31 15.22
N VAL A 36 15.26 10.03 15.59
CA VAL A 36 14.12 9.16 15.93
C VAL A 36 13.32 9.72 17.10
N MET A 37 13.98 10.17 18.18
CA MET A 37 13.28 10.80 19.32
C MET A 37 12.49 12.04 18.89
N LYS A 38 13.03 12.86 17.99
CA LYS A 38 12.35 14.05 17.51
C LYS A 38 11.14 13.69 16.64
N LEU A 39 11.31 12.75 15.71
CA LEU A 39 10.21 12.26 14.87
C LEU A 39 9.10 11.60 15.68
N LEU A 40 9.44 10.88 16.76
CA LEU A 40 8.47 10.33 17.71
C LEU A 40 7.75 11.44 18.49
N LYS A 41 8.45 12.49 18.91
CA LYS A 41 7.86 13.61 19.63
C LYS A 41 6.89 14.42 18.77
N ASP A 42 7.19 14.51 17.47
CA ASP A 42 6.39 15.23 16.49
C ASP A 42 5.26 14.34 15.92
N ASP A 43 5.04 13.14 16.48
CA ASP A 43 4.03 12.14 16.05
C ASP A 43 4.09 11.78 14.55
N LEU A 44 5.29 11.85 13.97
CA LEU A 44 5.52 11.51 12.55
C LEU A 44 5.80 10.02 12.34
N ILE A 45 6.32 9.35 13.38
CA ILE A 45 6.64 7.92 13.35
C ILE A 45 6.16 7.24 14.63
N THR A 46 5.96 5.92 14.57
CA THR A 46 5.71 5.03 15.69
C THR A 46 6.88 4.07 15.85
N ARG A 47 7.03 3.49 17.05
CA ARG A 47 8.01 2.45 17.33
C ARG A 47 7.35 1.25 17.99
N GLU A 48 7.73 0.07 17.56
CA GLU A 48 7.31 -1.20 18.18
C GLU A 48 8.53 -2.01 18.61
N PRO A 49 8.53 -2.62 19.80
CA PRO A 49 9.63 -3.45 20.24
C PRO A 49 9.71 -4.71 19.38
N GLU A 50 10.89 -5.01 18.86
CA GLU A 50 11.15 -6.19 18.03
C GLU A 50 12.48 -6.83 18.44
N SER A 51 12.60 -8.14 18.25
CA SER A 51 13.84 -8.86 18.52
C SER A 51 14.33 -9.51 17.25
N VAL A 52 15.51 -9.11 16.79
CA VAL A 52 16.15 -9.67 15.60
C VAL A 52 17.47 -10.29 16.02
N ASP A 53 17.65 -11.57 15.70
CA ASP A 53 18.84 -12.37 16.07
C ASP A 53 19.19 -12.31 17.56
N GLY A 54 18.16 -12.27 18.42
CA GLY A 54 18.31 -12.17 19.88
C GLY A 54 18.67 -10.78 20.40
N VAL A 55 18.82 -9.78 19.54
CA VAL A 55 19.04 -8.38 19.92
C VAL A 55 17.71 -7.64 19.95
N ARG A 56 17.40 -7.05 21.11
CA ARG A 56 16.22 -6.19 21.29
C ARG A 56 16.45 -4.86 20.56
N THR A 57 15.56 -4.56 19.63
CA THR A 57 15.57 -3.35 18.81
C THR A 57 14.16 -2.78 18.72
N TYR A 58 13.99 -1.74 17.91
CA TYR A 58 12.69 -1.14 17.62
C TYR A 58 12.48 -1.08 16.13
N ARG A 59 11.29 -1.47 15.68
CA ARG A 59 10.81 -1.23 14.33
C ARG A 59 10.10 0.11 14.29
N LEU A 60 10.53 0.96 13.37
CA LEU A 60 10.01 2.31 13.16
C LEU A 60 9.08 2.31 11.94
N ARG A 61 7.88 2.87 12.07
CA ARG A 61 6.91 3.04 10.97
C ARG A 61 6.42 4.48 10.92
N CYS A 62 6.09 5.00 9.74
CA CYS A 62 5.47 6.32 9.65
C CYS A 62 4.01 6.30 10.13
N VAL A 63 3.61 7.35 10.83
CA VAL A 63 2.21 7.56 11.22
C VAL A 63 1.41 7.91 9.96
N GLY A 64 0.33 7.19 9.70
CA GLY A 64 -0.54 7.41 8.53
C GLY A 64 -0.13 6.68 7.26
N VAL A 65 1.08 6.09 7.20
CA VAL A 65 1.37 5.03 6.23
C VAL A 65 0.84 3.74 6.85
N LEU A 66 -0.46 3.51 6.71
CA LEU A 66 -0.93 2.12 6.74
C LEU A 66 -0.13 1.43 5.62
N PRO A 67 0.48 0.25 5.84
CA PRO A 67 1.14 -0.49 4.76
C PRO A 67 0.22 -0.40 3.55
N SER A 68 0.76 0.12 2.43
CA SER A 68 -0.01 0.67 1.29
C SER A 68 -1.06 -0.29 0.75
N ALA A 69 -0.95 -1.53 1.18
CA ALA A 69 -1.86 -2.59 1.04
C ALA A 69 -1.81 -3.27 2.44
N GLY A 70 -2.80 -3.05 3.32
CA GLY A 70 -2.83 -3.73 4.64
C GLY A 70 -2.81 -5.26 4.48
N ARG A 71 -3.19 -6.04 5.50
CA ARG A 71 -3.38 -7.51 5.31
C ARG A 71 -4.25 -7.89 4.09
N PHE A 72 -5.05 -6.96 3.56
CA PHE A 72 -5.92 -7.10 2.39
C PHE A 72 -5.43 -6.34 1.16
N GLY A 73 -4.14 -6.04 1.10
CA GLY A 73 -3.56 -5.25 0.05
C GLY A 73 -3.79 -5.75 -1.36
N GLN A 74 -3.76 -7.07 -1.52
CA GLN A 74 -4.02 -7.75 -2.79
C GLN A 74 -5.48 -7.61 -3.25
N LEU A 75 -6.39 -7.20 -2.35
CA LEU A 75 -7.79 -6.93 -2.63
C LEU A 75 -8.05 -5.44 -2.89
N LEU A 76 -7.01 -4.60 -2.92
CA LEU A 76 -7.14 -3.15 -3.11
C LEU A 76 -6.39 -2.73 -4.37
N VAL A 77 -7.10 -2.15 -5.34
CA VAL A 77 -6.51 -1.62 -6.58
C VAL A 77 -7.05 -0.22 -6.82
N GLY A 78 -6.15 0.75 -6.99
CA GLY A 78 -6.53 2.16 -7.22
C GLY A 78 -7.39 2.76 -6.10
N GLY A 79 -7.25 2.27 -4.86
CA GLY A 79 -8.09 2.68 -3.73
C GLY A 79 -9.50 2.08 -3.72
N SER A 80 -9.83 1.19 -4.67
CA SER A 80 -11.07 0.44 -4.73
C SER A 80 -10.87 -0.99 -4.23
N PHE A 81 -11.80 -1.49 -3.43
CA PHE A 81 -11.75 -2.84 -2.84
C PHE A 81 -12.42 -3.87 -3.76
N GLU A 82 -11.89 -5.08 -3.79
CA GLU A 82 -12.38 -6.18 -4.59
C GLU A 82 -13.78 -6.63 -4.11
N PRO A 83 -14.81 -6.63 -4.99
CA PRO A 83 -16.19 -6.77 -4.56
C PRO A 83 -16.59 -8.19 -4.13
N CYS A 84 -15.91 -9.25 -4.57
CA CYS A 84 -16.26 -10.62 -4.16
C CYS A 84 -15.73 -11.00 -2.77
N ALA A 85 -14.70 -10.35 -2.23
CA ALA A 85 -14.14 -10.65 -0.90
C ALA A 85 -15.12 -10.43 0.26
N GLY A 86 -16.22 -9.71 0.03
CA GLY A 86 -17.30 -9.50 1.02
C GLY A 86 -18.70 -9.70 0.46
N CYS A 87 -18.85 -10.36 -0.69
CA CYS A 87 -20.15 -10.47 -1.35
C CYS A 87 -21.11 -11.37 -0.55
N ILE A 88 -22.33 -10.88 -0.32
CA ILE A 88 -23.40 -11.62 0.37
C ILE A 88 -24.23 -12.50 -0.57
N ASN A 89 -24.01 -12.39 -1.89
CA ASN A 89 -24.84 -13.02 -2.91
C ASN A 89 -24.38 -14.43 -3.30
N GLU A 90 -23.56 -15.09 -2.48
CA GLU A 90 -22.97 -16.41 -2.78
C GLU A 90 -22.42 -16.49 -4.22
N CYS A 91 -21.72 -15.44 -4.64
CA CYS A 91 -21.29 -15.30 -6.02
C CYS A 91 -20.10 -16.21 -6.33
N VAL A 92 -19.97 -16.58 -7.61
CA VAL A 92 -18.74 -17.15 -8.14
C VAL A 92 -18.00 -16.04 -8.90
N PRO A 93 -16.73 -15.71 -8.57
CA PRO A 93 -16.02 -14.57 -9.17
C PRO A 93 -16.05 -14.52 -10.69
N GLU A 94 -15.86 -15.67 -11.35
CA GLU A 94 -15.93 -15.85 -12.81
C GLU A 94 -17.25 -15.40 -13.45
N HIS A 95 -18.33 -15.32 -12.67
CA HIS A 95 -19.67 -14.96 -13.14
C HIS A 95 -20.23 -13.71 -12.43
N CYS A 96 -19.41 -13.00 -11.64
CA CYS A 96 -19.88 -11.87 -10.85
C CYS A 96 -19.89 -10.57 -11.71
N PRO A 97 -21.06 -9.94 -11.89
CA PRO A 97 -21.16 -8.70 -12.67
C PRO A 97 -20.44 -7.54 -11.97
N GLU A 98 -20.56 -7.42 -10.64
CA GLU A 98 -19.89 -6.37 -9.86
C GLU A 98 -18.37 -6.46 -9.99
N LEU A 99 -17.81 -7.69 -10.00
CA LEU A 99 -16.39 -7.89 -10.22
C LEU A 99 -15.97 -7.49 -11.64
N SER A 100 -16.79 -7.83 -12.64
CA SER A 100 -16.52 -7.44 -14.03
C SER A 100 -16.49 -5.92 -14.19
N GLU A 101 -17.47 -5.21 -13.63
CA GLU A 101 -17.53 -3.75 -13.64
C GLU A 101 -16.35 -3.11 -12.91
N TRP A 102 -15.95 -3.67 -11.77
CA TRP A 102 -14.80 -3.22 -11.01
C TRP A 102 -13.49 -3.36 -11.82
N ILE A 103 -13.27 -4.50 -12.48
CA ILE A 103 -12.11 -4.70 -13.37
C ILE A 103 -12.13 -3.67 -14.51
N PHE A 104 -13.28 -3.45 -15.15
CA PHE A 104 -13.39 -2.47 -16.23
C PHE A 104 -13.08 -1.05 -15.73
N ALA A 105 -13.56 -0.66 -14.54
CA ALA A 105 -13.27 0.65 -13.97
C ALA A 105 -11.77 0.86 -13.72
N ILE A 106 -11.07 -0.16 -13.21
CA ILE A 106 -9.62 -0.13 -13.02
C ILE A 106 -8.89 0.03 -14.35
N VAL A 107 -9.19 -0.85 -15.31
CA VAL A 107 -8.54 -0.82 -16.62
C VAL A 107 -8.77 0.51 -17.32
N LEU A 108 -10.00 1.06 -17.27
CA LEU A 108 -10.30 2.34 -17.89
C LEU A 108 -9.58 3.50 -17.19
N ALA A 109 -9.47 3.48 -15.85
CA ALA A 109 -8.73 4.48 -15.09
C ALA A 109 -7.23 4.46 -15.40
N GLU A 110 -6.62 3.27 -15.54
CA GLU A 110 -5.22 3.12 -15.94
C GLU A 110 -4.98 3.61 -17.39
N ASN A 111 -5.94 3.38 -18.29
CA ASN A 111 -5.83 3.81 -19.68
C ASN A 111 -6.10 5.31 -19.89
N SER A 112 -6.75 5.99 -18.94
CA SER A 112 -6.93 7.46 -19.02
C SER A 112 -5.62 8.24 -18.83
N ASP A 113 -4.58 7.63 -18.26
CA ASP A 113 -3.21 8.19 -18.22
C ASP A 113 -2.41 7.94 -19.52
N LEU A 114 -2.94 7.16 -20.47
CA LEU A 114 -2.27 6.76 -21.72
C LEU A 114 -2.94 7.27 -23.01
N GLY A 115 -3.93 8.16 -22.92
CA GLY A 115 -4.43 8.92 -24.07
C GLY A 115 -5.03 8.10 -25.22
N LEU A 116 -5.52 6.88 -24.97
CA LEU A 116 -6.16 6.06 -26.00
C LEU A 116 -7.68 6.34 -26.07
N GLN A 117 -8.05 7.37 -26.83
CA GLN A 117 -9.40 7.50 -27.35
C GLN A 117 -9.61 6.49 -28.48
N GLN A 118 -10.12 5.30 -28.18
CA GLN A 118 -10.80 4.50 -29.20
C GLN A 118 -12.25 4.23 -28.82
N PRO A 119 -13.21 4.41 -29.75
CA PRO A 119 -14.63 4.28 -29.46
C PRO A 119 -14.96 2.81 -29.18
N ILE A 120 -15.46 2.55 -27.97
CA ILE A 120 -16.03 1.25 -27.59
C ILE A 120 -17.20 0.96 -28.53
N LYS A 121 -17.06 -0.06 -29.38
CA LYS A 121 -18.17 -0.61 -30.16
C LYS A 121 -19.11 -1.28 -29.17
N LYS A 122 -20.33 -0.72 -29.02
CA LYS A 122 -21.40 -1.33 -28.24
C LYS A 122 -21.63 -2.76 -28.77
N VAL A 123 -21.35 -3.77 -27.95
CA VAL A 123 -21.81 -5.13 -28.22
C VAL A 123 -23.26 -5.18 -27.76
N THR A 124 -24.18 -5.17 -28.72
CA THR A 124 -25.61 -5.29 -28.47
C THR A 124 -25.92 -6.74 -28.06
N ALA A 125 -26.57 -6.91 -26.91
CA ALA A 125 -27.00 -8.19 -26.35
C ALA A 125 -28.18 -8.81 -27.12
N ALA A 126 -28.03 -9.03 -28.43
CA ALA A 126 -29.10 -9.53 -29.30
C ALA A 126 -28.83 -10.90 -29.95
N ASN A 127 -27.71 -11.58 -29.65
CA ASN A 127 -27.41 -12.89 -30.24
C ASN A 127 -26.95 -13.91 -29.20
N LEU A 128 -27.78 -14.14 -28.18
CA LEU A 128 -27.66 -15.32 -27.34
C LEU A 128 -28.97 -16.13 -27.40
N GLN A 129 -29.34 -16.56 -28.61
CA GLN A 129 -30.21 -17.70 -28.80
C GLN A 129 -29.73 -18.47 -30.05
N GLN A 130 -28.96 -19.52 -29.81
CA GLN A 130 -29.00 -20.80 -30.53
C GLN A 130 -28.36 -21.87 -29.66
#